data_AF-A0A8T5TVQ6-F1
#
_entry.id   AF-A0A8T5TVQ6-F1
#
_cell.length_a   1.000
_cell.length_b   1.000
_cell.length_c   1.000
_cell.angle_alpha   90.00
_cell.angle_beta   90.00
_cell.angle_gamma   90.00
#
_symmetry.space_group_name_H-M   'P 1'
#
loop_
_entity.id
_entity.type
_entity.pdbx_description
1 polymer ?
#
loop_
_entity_poly.entity_id
_entity_poly.type
_entity_poly.pdbx_seq_one_letter_code
_entity_poly.pdbx_strand_id
1 'polypeptide(L)'
;MNLNSEGSADRKKKIDVLSKIDELKVIANNHYLMGKYDEAIKITEKIMDIAEEAKLYSVVREEGEHISNLYKQAKSDHKFVVVRDDFESLKEDYENLLAQDKIAEAHDLLQTFEQYYEKNMNLSSFKRVKDLFLKDEILWNEFCTEQLNIIRRLEPLEIQFNSYVNTNNLLLAGKTLEQAKKLLVTLKDSKILKIWEPIEIRFLGLKKKYDLDEGIESNLKKVSKHTENYEFDKAKSILKSNIDLLHKSEFSNYSQKLEVKLKYVVDAESKYLKLEEDLKELERKINQNVSRNEFKEAINNINQIIKISRFIGKTNYLENYAKYIDILEQKIKKNSKIEDTSYIVKKLNAQGIEALKNEDYIVSLEIYKRIVDLIRNINLS
;
A
#
# COMPACT_ATOMS: atom_id res chain seq x y z
N MET A 1 -73.20 46.26 -84.64
CA MET A 1 -72.36 45.05 -84.45
C MET A 1 -71.10 45.22 -85.28
N ASN A 2 -69.96 45.41 -84.62
CA ASN A 2 -68.68 45.74 -85.24
C ASN A 2 -67.61 44.84 -84.60
N LEU A 3 -67.54 43.57 -85.02
CA LEU A 3 -66.76 42.49 -84.40
C LEU A 3 -65.27 42.46 -84.81
N ASN A 4 -64.76 43.49 -85.51
CA ASN A 4 -63.38 43.52 -86.03
C ASN A 4 -62.44 44.53 -85.34
N SER A 5 -62.87 45.22 -84.26
CA SER A 5 -62.00 46.14 -83.50
C SER A 5 -61.42 45.54 -82.20
N GLU A 6 -62.07 44.52 -81.62
CA GLU A 6 -61.62 43.90 -80.37
C GLU A 6 -60.40 42.98 -80.56
N GLY A 7 -60.23 42.37 -81.74
CA GLY A 7 -59.15 41.41 -82.01
C GLY A 7 -57.76 42.01 -82.29
N SER A 8 -57.63 43.32 -82.51
CA SER A 8 -56.35 43.98 -82.81
C SER A 8 -55.72 44.65 -81.58
N ALA A 9 -56.54 45.24 -80.70
CA ALA A 9 -56.09 45.82 -79.43
C ALA A 9 -55.62 44.75 -78.43
N ASP A 10 -56.29 43.59 -78.40
CA ASP A 10 -55.96 42.48 -77.50
C ASP A 10 -54.66 41.76 -77.92
N ARG A 11 -54.39 41.70 -79.24
CA ARG A 11 -53.11 41.20 -79.76
C ARG A 11 -51.94 42.13 -79.45
N LYS A 12 -52.13 43.44 -79.56
CA LYS A 12 -51.09 44.43 -79.27
C LYS A 12 -50.71 44.40 -77.78
N LYS A 13 -51.70 44.31 -76.88
CA LYS A 13 -51.48 44.12 -75.44
C LYS A 13 -50.71 42.83 -75.12
N LYS A 14 -51.04 41.71 -75.79
CA LYS A 14 -50.31 40.44 -75.60
C LYS A 14 -48.86 40.50 -76.07
N ILE A 15 -48.56 41.23 -77.14
CA ILE A 15 -47.19 41.44 -77.61
C ILE A 15 -46.40 42.26 -76.59
N ASP A 16 -46.96 43.36 -76.08
CA ASP A 16 -46.30 44.19 -75.07
C ASP A 16 -46.02 43.41 -73.77
N VAL A 17 -46.95 42.53 -73.37
CA VAL A 17 -46.77 41.62 -72.22
C VAL A 17 -45.66 40.60 -72.48
N LEU A 18 -45.60 40.00 -73.66
CA LEU A 18 -44.55 39.03 -74.01
C LEU A 18 -43.16 39.68 -74.02
N SER A 19 -43.02 40.89 -74.56
CA SER A 19 -41.74 41.62 -74.51
C SER A 19 -41.28 41.89 -73.10
N LYS A 20 -42.20 42.25 -72.19
CA LYS A 20 -41.89 42.44 -70.77
C LYS A 20 -41.51 41.14 -70.06
N ILE A 21 -42.14 40.02 -70.43
CA ILE A 21 -41.77 38.69 -69.95
C ILE A 21 -40.35 38.33 -70.40
N ASP A 22 -40.00 38.56 -71.67
CA ASP A 22 -38.67 38.25 -72.21
C ASP A 22 -37.57 39.08 -71.51
N GLU A 23 -37.80 40.37 -71.26
CA GLU A 23 -36.88 41.20 -70.47
C GLU A 23 -36.67 40.65 -69.07
N LEU A 24 -37.75 40.26 -68.38
CA LEU A 24 -37.67 39.68 -67.04
C LEU A 24 -36.99 38.30 -67.06
N LYS A 25 -37.19 37.48 -68.09
CA LYS A 25 -36.49 36.20 -68.26
C LYS A 25 -34.97 36.40 -68.35
N VAL A 26 -34.51 37.41 -69.09
CA VAL A 26 -33.09 37.75 -69.18
C VAL A 26 -32.53 38.16 -67.81
N ILE A 27 -33.28 38.97 -67.05
CA ILE A 27 -32.84 39.41 -65.72
C ILE A 27 -32.81 38.23 -64.73
N ALA A 28 -33.84 37.38 -64.72
CA ALA A 28 -33.88 36.17 -63.89
C ALA A 28 -32.70 35.24 -64.20
N ASN A 29 -32.41 35.01 -65.48
CA ASN A 29 -31.29 34.18 -65.92
C ASN A 29 -29.93 34.79 -65.52
N ASN A 30 -29.77 36.11 -65.55
CA ASN A 30 -28.55 36.76 -65.06
C ASN A 30 -28.37 36.55 -63.55
N HIS A 31 -29.44 36.67 -62.75
CA HIS A 31 -29.37 36.36 -61.32
C HIS A 31 -29.03 34.89 -61.06
N TYR A 32 -29.60 33.97 -61.84
CA TYR A 32 -29.26 32.55 -61.80
C TYR A 32 -27.78 32.29 -62.11
N LEU A 33 -27.26 32.87 -63.20
CA LEU A 33 -25.84 32.74 -63.58
C LEU A 33 -24.88 33.33 -62.55
N MET A 34 -25.34 34.28 -61.74
CA MET A 34 -24.58 34.88 -60.63
C MET A 34 -24.73 34.12 -59.30
N GLY A 35 -25.45 32.99 -59.26
CA GLY A 35 -25.71 32.21 -58.05
C GLY A 35 -26.66 32.89 -57.05
N LYS A 36 -27.38 33.92 -57.49
CA LYS A 36 -28.36 34.69 -56.70
C LYS A 36 -29.75 34.10 -56.86
N TYR A 37 -29.93 32.87 -56.36
CA TYR A 37 -31.13 32.08 -56.63
C TYR A 37 -32.40 32.66 -56.02
N ASP A 38 -32.32 33.28 -54.84
CA ASP A 38 -33.48 33.91 -54.19
C ASP A 38 -34.03 35.10 -55.03
N GLU A 39 -33.13 35.87 -55.64
CA GLU A 39 -33.48 36.96 -56.56
C GLU A 39 -34.00 36.43 -57.89
N ALA A 40 -33.42 35.35 -58.42
CA ALA A 40 -33.93 34.70 -59.63
C ALA A 40 -35.35 34.17 -59.44
N ILE A 41 -35.62 33.49 -58.31
CA ILE A 41 -36.95 32.97 -57.92
C ILE A 41 -37.99 34.09 -57.89
N LYS A 42 -37.71 35.22 -57.21
CA LYS A 42 -38.64 36.36 -57.12
C LYS A 42 -39.00 36.95 -58.49
N ILE A 43 -38.04 36.99 -59.41
CA ILE A 43 -38.27 37.51 -60.77
C ILE A 43 -39.09 36.50 -61.59
N THR A 44 -38.83 35.20 -61.43
CA THR A 44 -39.61 34.13 -62.06
C THR A 44 -41.06 34.09 -61.56
N GLU A 45 -41.31 34.27 -60.26
CA GLU A 45 -42.68 34.42 -59.71
C GLU A 45 -43.41 35.61 -60.34
N LYS A 46 -42.72 36.74 -60.47
CA LYS A 46 -43.26 37.94 -61.13
C LYS A 46 -43.57 37.71 -62.62
N ILE A 47 -42.81 36.87 -63.32
CA ILE A 47 -43.12 36.47 -64.70
C ILE A 47 -44.39 35.62 -64.74
N MET A 48 -44.55 34.68 -63.80
CA MET A 48 -45.74 33.84 -63.69
C MET A 48 -47.00 34.67 -63.43
N ASP A 49 -46.93 35.65 -62.51
CA ASP A 49 -48.05 36.57 -62.23
C ASP A 49 -48.49 37.34 -63.49
N ILE A 50 -47.53 37.93 -64.21
CA ILE A 50 -47.78 38.68 -65.45
C ILE A 50 -48.36 37.77 -66.55
N ALA A 51 -47.84 36.54 -66.67
CA ALA A 51 -48.31 35.56 -67.63
C ALA A 51 -49.72 35.06 -67.32
N GLU A 52 -50.07 34.90 -66.04
CA GLU A 52 -51.39 34.47 -65.58
C GLU A 52 -52.45 35.55 -65.86
N GLU A 53 -52.16 36.82 -65.53
CA GLU A 53 -53.03 37.97 -65.85
C GLU A 53 -53.33 38.08 -67.36
N ALA A 54 -52.37 37.74 -68.20
CA ALA A 54 -52.51 37.75 -69.66
C ALA A 54 -53.06 36.43 -70.27
N LYS A 55 -53.42 35.45 -69.43
CA LYS A 55 -53.90 34.11 -69.83
C LYS A 55 -52.92 33.33 -70.70
N LEU A 56 -51.61 33.53 -70.49
CA LEU A 56 -50.50 32.85 -71.18
C LEU A 56 -50.06 31.60 -70.39
N TYR A 57 -50.98 30.64 -70.23
CA TYR A 57 -50.78 29.48 -69.34
C TYR A 57 -49.58 28.59 -69.70
N SER A 58 -49.14 28.57 -70.97
CA SER A 58 -47.94 27.85 -71.38
C SER A 58 -46.67 28.42 -70.72
N VAL A 59 -46.59 29.75 -70.59
CA VAL A 59 -45.46 30.43 -69.94
C VAL A 59 -45.48 30.18 -68.43
N VAL A 60 -46.66 30.24 -67.81
CA VAL A 60 -46.82 29.91 -66.37
C VAL A 60 -46.31 28.49 -66.08
N ARG A 61 -46.61 27.53 -66.94
CA ARG A 61 -46.14 26.14 -66.78
C ARG A 61 -44.62 26.01 -66.95
N GLU A 62 -44.05 26.65 -67.97
CA GLU A 62 -42.60 26.64 -68.24
C GLU A 62 -41.81 27.24 -67.07
N GLU A 63 -42.25 28.41 -66.58
CA GLU A 63 -41.62 29.08 -65.44
C GLU A 63 -41.85 28.32 -64.13
N GLY A 64 -42.99 27.63 -63.97
CA GLY A 64 -43.25 26.74 -62.83
C GLY A 64 -42.31 25.52 -62.77
N GLU A 65 -41.85 25.02 -63.92
CA GLU A 65 -40.81 23.99 -63.97
C GLU A 65 -39.42 24.58 -63.69
N HIS A 66 -39.13 25.78 -64.21
CA HIS A 66 -37.88 26.50 -63.97
C HIS A 66 -37.68 26.87 -62.50
N ILE A 67 -38.71 27.43 -61.85
CA ILE A 67 -38.65 27.83 -60.43
C ILE A 67 -38.45 26.62 -59.51
N SER A 68 -39.05 25.46 -59.83
CA SER A 68 -38.83 24.22 -59.08
C SER A 68 -37.36 23.77 -59.13
N ASN A 69 -36.68 23.96 -60.26
CA ASN A 69 -35.26 23.69 -60.39
C ASN A 69 -34.41 24.72 -59.64
N LEU A 70 -34.76 26.01 -59.71
CA LEU A 70 -34.12 27.07 -58.93
C LEU A 70 -34.22 26.81 -57.42
N TYR A 71 -35.39 26.43 -56.91
CA TYR A 71 -35.59 26.05 -55.50
C TYR A 71 -34.74 24.84 -55.09
N LYS A 72 -34.58 23.84 -55.96
CA LYS A 72 -33.69 22.69 -55.71
C LYS A 72 -32.23 23.11 -55.63
N GLN A 73 -31.78 24.01 -56.51
CA GLN A 73 -30.41 24.52 -56.52
C GLN A 73 -30.13 25.47 -55.35
N ALA A 74 -31.03 26.39 -55.03
CA ALA A 74 -30.92 27.27 -53.85
C ALA A 74 -30.81 26.46 -52.55
N LYS A 75 -31.65 25.43 -52.40
CA LYS A 75 -31.63 24.52 -51.25
C LYS A 75 -30.36 23.67 -51.19
N SER A 76 -29.77 23.34 -52.34
CA SER A 76 -28.49 22.65 -52.43
C SER A 76 -27.36 23.60 -51.97
N ASP A 77 -27.27 24.79 -52.54
CA ASP A 77 -26.18 25.75 -52.27
C ASP A 77 -26.21 26.27 -50.83
N HIS A 78 -27.40 26.48 -50.25
CA HIS A 78 -27.52 26.82 -48.83
C HIS A 78 -26.99 25.71 -47.91
N LYS A 79 -27.21 24.43 -48.24
CA LYS A 79 -26.64 23.30 -47.49
C LYS A 79 -25.11 23.25 -47.59
N PHE A 80 -24.54 23.61 -48.74
CA PHE A 80 -23.08 23.68 -48.93
C PHE A 80 -22.44 24.78 -48.05
N VAL A 81 -23.11 25.92 -47.89
CA VAL A 81 -22.63 27.02 -47.03
C VAL A 81 -22.63 26.61 -45.55
N VAL A 82 -23.73 26.03 -45.07
CA VAL A 82 -23.85 25.58 -43.66
C VAL A 82 -22.76 24.58 -43.31
N VAL A 83 -22.54 23.55 -44.15
CA VAL A 83 -21.50 22.54 -43.91
C VAL A 83 -20.09 23.12 -43.88
N ARG A 84 -19.81 24.13 -44.72
CA ARG A 84 -18.51 24.80 -44.72
C ARG A 84 -18.28 25.56 -43.42
N ASP A 85 -19.27 26.31 -42.96
CA ASP A 85 -19.13 27.13 -41.76
C ASP A 85 -19.02 26.24 -40.50
N ASP A 86 -19.83 25.17 -40.42
CA ASP A 86 -19.73 24.16 -39.35
C ASP A 86 -18.38 23.42 -39.38
N PHE A 87 -17.84 23.14 -40.57
CA PHE A 87 -16.53 22.49 -40.72
C PHE A 87 -15.37 23.36 -40.23
N GLU A 88 -15.38 24.68 -40.48
CA GLU A 88 -14.30 25.55 -40.00
C GLU A 88 -14.31 25.64 -38.47
N SER A 89 -15.48 25.68 -37.83
CA SER A 89 -15.61 25.60 -36.37
C SER A 89 -15.12 24.24 -35.83
N LEU A 90 -15.57 23.14 -36.44
CA LEU A 90 -15.14 21.78 -36.09
C LEU A 90 -13.62 21.64 -36.15
N LYS A 91 -13.00 22.17 -37.21
CA LYS A 91 -11.57 22.09 -37.42
C LYS A 91 -10.79 22.82 -36.33
N GLU A 92 -11.25 23.99 -35.92
CA GLU A 92 -10.65 24.74 -34.82
C GLU A 92 -10.72 23.95 -33.51
N ASP A 93 -11.90 23.40 -33.18
CA ASP A 93 -12.08 22.57 -31.98
C ASP A 93 -11.23 21.29 -32.01
N TYR A 94 -11.14 20.64 -33.17
CA TYR A 94 -10.29 19.48 -33.40
C TYR A 94 -8.80 19.79 -33.15
N GLU A 95 -8.29 20.87 -33.75
CA GLU A 95 -6.90 21.29 -33.57
C GLU A 95 -6.60 21.68 -32.12
N ASN A 96 -7.56 22.30 -31.42
CA ASN A 96 -7.45 22.62 -30.00
C ASN A 96 -7.40 21.38 -29.10
N LEU A 97 -8.16 20.32 -29.42
CA LEU A 97 -8.11 19.05 -28.70
C LEU A 97 -6.78 18.33 -28.94
N LEU A 98 -6.27 18.33 -30.17
CA LEU A 98 -4.95 17.77 -30.47
C LEU A 98 -3.81 18.51 -29.74
N ALA A 99 -3.89 19.84 -29.64
CA ALA A 99 -2.91 20.63 -28.88
C ALA A 99 -2.89 20.28 -27.38
N GLN A 100 -3.96 19.69 -26.87
CA GLN A 100 -4.09 19.21 -25.49
C GLN A 100 -3.81 17.70 -25.33
N ASP A 101 -3.36 17.01 -26.39
CA ASP A 101 -3.12 15.56 -26.42
C ASP A 101 -4.40 14.73 -26.15
N LYS A 102 -5.56 15.25 -26.58
CA LYS A 102 -6.88 14.62 -26.41
C LYS A 102 -7.32 13.92 -27.70
N ILE A 103 -6.50 13.00 -28.17
CA ILE A 103 -6.68 12.34 -29.48
C ILE A 103 -8.03 11.61 -29.58
N ALA A 104 -8.46 10.90 -28.53
CA ALA A 104 -9.75 10.19 -28.53
C ALA A 104 -10.96 11.13 -28.62
N GLU A 105 -10.93 12.24 -27.88
CA GLU A 105 -12.00 13.24 -27.91
C GLU A 105 -12.04 13.95 -29.27
N ALA A 106 -10.87 14.20 -29.88
CA ALA A 106 -10.75 14.76 -31.22
C ALA A 106 -11.32 13.82 -32.30
N HIS A 107 -11.03 12.52 -32.20
CA HIS A 107 -11.58 11.50 -33.09
C HIS A 107 -13.10 11.39 -32.96
N ASP A 108 -13.62 11.32 -31.72
CA ASP A 108 -15.06 11.27 -31.44
C ASP A 108 -15.80 12.51 -31.98
N LEU A 109 -15.17 13.69 -31.91
CA LEU A 109 -15.71 14.92 -32.46
C LEU A 109 -15.90 14.83 -33.99
N LEU A 110 -14.89 14.33 -34.71
CA LEU A 110 -14.98 14.13 -36.17
C LEU A 110 -15.99 13.04 -36.55
N GLN A 111 -16.04 11.94 -35.79
CA GLN A 111 -17.02 10.88 -35.99
C GLN A 111 -18.46 11.38 -35.77
N THR A 112 -18.67 12.23 -34.77
CA THR A 112 -19.98 12.86 -34.52
C THR A 112 -20.39 13.77 -35.67
N PHE A 113 -19.45 14.55 -36.20
CA PHE A 113 -19.68 15.39 -37.40
C PHE A 113 -20.02 14.55 -38.63
N GLU A 114 -19.27 13.46 -38.87
CA GLU A 114 -19.53 12.53 -39.98
C GLU A 114 -20.96 11.99 -39.91
N GLN A 115 -21.34 11.41 -38.76
CA GLN A 115 -22.65 10.81 -38.54
C GLN A 115 -23.80 11.81 -38.71
N TYR A 116 -23.58 13.08 -38.35
CA TYR A 116 -24.58 14.13 -38.48
C TYR A 116 -24.91 14.43 -39.96
N TYR A 117 -23.90 14.53 -40.83
CA TYR A 117 -24.09 14.92 -42.23
C TYR A 117 -24.21 13.75 -43.23
N GLU A 118 -23.67 12.57 -42.91
CA GLU A 118 -23.61 11.40 -43.82
C GLU A 118 -24.99 10.97 -44.34
N LYS A 119 -26.05 11.15 -43.54
CA LYS A 119 -27.43 10.82 -43.92
C LYS A 119 -27.99 11.68 -45.05
N ASN A 120 -27.48 12.90 -45.22
CA ASN A 120 -28.08 13.93 -46.07
C ASN A 120 -27.12 14.50 -47.12
N MET A 121 -25.83 14.19 -47.01
CA MET A 121 -24.78 14.76 -47.86
C MET A 121 -23.57 13.83 -47.97
N ASN A 122 -22.99 13.76 -49.16
CA ASN A 122 -21.73 13.04 -49.37
C ASN A 122 -20.54 13.95 -49.00
N LEU A 123 -20.03 13.82 -47.76
CA LEU A 123 -18.90 14.59 -47.25
C LEU A 123 -17.60 14.38 -48.05
N SER A 124 -17.44 13.23 -48.73
CA SER A 124 -16.24 12.94 -49.54
C SER A 124 -16.09 13.86 -50.77
N SER A 125 -17.16 14.58 -51.14
CA SER A 125 -17.13 15.59 -52.20
C SER A 125 -16.36 16.85 -51.81
N PHE A 126 -16.11 17.07 -50.50
CA PHE A 126 -15.39 18.23 -49.98
C PHE A 126 -13.94 17.85 -49.70
N LYS A 127 -13.01 18.33 -50.54
CA LYS A 127 -11.58 18.01 -50.41
C LYS A 127 -11.03 18.27 -49.00
N ARG A 128 -11.32 19.43 -48.41
CA ARG A 128 -10.81 19.81 -47.08
C ARG A 128 -11.32 18.89 -45.97
N VAL A 129 -12.59 18.49 -46.05
CA VAL A 129 -13.21 17.55 -45.10
C VAL A 129 -12.53 16.20 -45.22
N LYS A 130 -12.43 15.68 -46.45
CA LYS A 130 -11.76 14.41 -46.75
C LYS A 130 -10.31 14.38 -46.24
N ASP A 131 -9.55 15.46 -46.48
CA ASP A 131 -8.16 15.56 -46.03
C ASP A 131 -8.05 15.52 -44.49
N LEU A 132 -9.00 16.12 -43.77
CA LEU A 132 -9.03 16.08 -42.30
C LEU A 132 -9.36 14.68 -41.76
N PHE A 133 -10.35 14.00 -42.33
CA PHE A 133 -10.69 12.62 -41.95
C PHE A 133 -9.52 11.65 -42.21
N LEU A 134 -8.81 11.79 -43.33
CA LEU A 134 -7.60 11.00 -43.61
C LEU A 134 -6.49 11.24 -42.58
N LYS A 135 -6.26 12.51 -42.20
CA LYS A 135 -5.28 12.86 -41.17
C LYS A 135 -5.65 12.26 -39.82
N ASP A 136 -6.92 12.35 -39.46
CA ASP A 136 -7.44 11.79 -38.22
C ASP A 136 -7.34 10.27 -38.18
N GLU A 137 -7.68 9.57 -39.26
CA GLU A 137 -7.58 8.12 -39.34
C GLU A 137 -6.14 7.64 -39.11
N ILE A 138 -5.15 8.33 -39.69
CA ILE A 138 -3.73 8.02 -39.46
C ILE A 138 -3.38 8.20 -37.98
N LEU A 139 -3.70 9.37 -37.41
CA LEU A 139 -3.42 9.68 -36.00
C LEU A 139 -4.11 8.72 -35.03
N TRP A 140 -5.37 8.38 -35.31
CA TRP A 140 -6.17 7.46 -34.52
C TRP A 140 -5.60 6.03 -34.55
N ASN A 141 -5.16 5.56 -35.73
CA ASN A 141 -4.52 4.26 -35.86
C ASN A 141 -3.19 4.20 -35.12
N GLU A 142 -2.38 5.26 -35.17
CA GLU A 142 -1.14 5.38 -34.40
C GLU A 142 -1.43 5.34 -32.89
N PHE A 143 -2.39 6.14 -32.42
CA PHE A 143 -2.85 6.15 -31.04
C PHE A 143 -3.34 4.77 -30.59
N CYS A 144 -4.21 4.12 -31.35
CA CYS A 144 -4.72 2.77 -31.04
C CYS A 144 -3.58 1.75 -30.96
N THR A 145 -2.61 1.82 -31.87
CA THR A 145 -1.44 0.94 -31.89
C THR A 145 -0.58 1.14 -30.65
N GLU A 146 -0.36 2.39 -30.24
CA GLU A 146 0.38 2.70 -29.01
C GLU A 146 -0.34 2.16 -27.77
N GLN A 147 -1.65 2.42 -27.64
CA GLN A 147 -2.46 1.90 -26.53
C GLN A 147 -2.43 0.37 -26.47
N LEU A 148 -2.55 -0.33 -27.62
CA LEU A 148 -2.45 -1.78 -27.69
C LEU A 148 -1.06 -2.30 -27.30
N ASN A 149 0.01 -1.62 -27.71
CA ASN A 149 1.38 -1.99 -27.33
C ASN A 149 1.61 -1.83 -25.83
N ILE A 150 1.04 -0.79 -25.21
CA ILE A 150 1.07 -0.62 -23.75
C ILE A 150 0.35 -1.79 -23.07
N ILE A 151 -0.86 -2.14 -23.52
CA ILE A 151 -1.64 -3.25 -22.97
C ILE A 151 -0.87 -4.58 -23.06
N ARG A 152 -0.28 -4.89 -24.22
CA ARG A 152 0.57 -6.09 -24.41
C ARG A 152 1.78 -6.14 -23.48
N ARG A 153 2.31 -4.99 -23.06
CA ARG A 153 3.43 -4.92 -22.11
C ARG A 153 2.97 -5.01 -20.66
N LEU A 154 1.73 -4.61 -20.35
CA LEU A 154 1.16 -4.72 -19.01
C LEU A 154 0.81 -6.17 -18.65
N GLU A 155 0.31 -6.96 -19.59
CA GLU A 155 -0.06 -8.37 -19.35
C GLU A 155 1.06 -9.22 -18.71
N PRO A 156 2.31 -9.28 -19.24
CA PRO A 156 3.38 -10.03 -18.59
C PRO A 156 3.78 -9.44 -17.22
N LEU A 157 3.64 -8.13 -17.02
CA LEU A 157 3.93 -7.50 -15.73
C LEU A 157 2.89 -7.89 -14.67
N GLU A 158 1.63 -8.03 -15.04
CA GLU A 158 0.58 -8.53 -14.15
C GLU A 158 0.89 -9.96 -13.69
N ILE A 159 1.27 -10.83 -14.63
CA ILE A 159 1.64 -12.23 -14.34
C ILE A 159 2.86 -12.28 -13.40
N GLN A 160 3.91 -11.49 -13.70
CA GLN A 160 5.10 -11.41 -12.87
C GLN A 160 4.79 -10.89 -11.47
N PHE A 161 3.99 -9.82 -11.37
CA PHE A 161 3.57 -9.25 -10.10
C PHE A 161 2.85 -10.30 -9.25
N ASN A 162 1.86 -10.98 -9.82
CA ASN A 162 1.08 -12.00 -9.12
C ASN A 162 1.96 -13.18 -8.68
N SER A 163 2.91 -13.60 -9.53
CA SER A 163 3.91 -14.63 -9.18
C SER A 163 4.79 -14.21 -8.00
N TYR A 164 5.31 -12.98 -8.02
CA TYR A 164 6.14 -12.46 -6.92
C TYR A 164 5.35 -12.28 -5.62
N VAL A 165 4.09 -11.85 -5.68
CA VAL A 165 3.21 -11.80 -4.51
C VAL A 165 2.97 -13.19 -3.94
N ASN A 166 2.69 -14.19 -4.78
CA ASN A 166 2.44 -15.56 -4.34
C ASN A 166 3.68 -16.24 -3.74
N THR A 167 4.87 -15.87 -4.22
CA THR A 167 6.17 -16.33 -3.68
C THR A 167 6.70 -15.44 -2.55
N ASN A 168 5.90 -14.50 -2.06
CA ASN A 168 6.23 -13.55 -1.00
C ASN A 168 7.49 -12.69 -1.27
N ASN A 169 7.83 -12.47 -2.55
CA ASN A 169 8.94 -11.63 -2.98
C ASN A 169 8.46 -10.19 -3.21
N LEU A 170 8.15 -9.48 -2.12
CA LEU A 170 7.58 -8.13 -2.17
C LEU A 170 8.51 -7.08 -2.80
N LEU A 171 9.83 -7.29 -2.73
CA LEU A 171 10.80 -6.40 -3.38
C LEU A 171 10.65 -6.43 -4.91
N LEU A 172 10.58 -7.63 -5.49
CA LEU A 172 10.38 -7.78 -6.94
C LEU A 172 8.97 -7.38 -7.36
N ALA A 173 7.94 -7.75 -6.58
CA ALA A 173 6.56 -7.30 -6.82
C ALA A 173 6.46 -5.77 -6.88
N GLY A 174 7.11 -5.07 -5.94
CA GLY A 174 7.14 -3.60 -5.94
C GLY A 174 7.84 -3.01 -7.16
N LYS A 175 8.97 -3.59 -7.60
CA LYS A 175 9.66 -3.16 -8.83
C LYS A 175 8.79 -3.36 -10.07
N THR A 176 8.10 -4.49 -10.17
CA THR A 176 7.17 -4.78 -11.28
C THR A 176 6.00 -3.81 -11.29
N LEU A 177 5.42 -3.50 -10.13
CA LEU A 177 4.34 -2.52 -10.02
C LEU A 177 4.79 -1.12 -10.46
N GLU A 178 5.98 -0.67 -10.10
CA GLU A 178 6.54 0.60 -10.56
C GLU A 178 6.78 0.64 -12.07
N GLN A 179 7.18 -0.49 -12.67
CA GLN A 179 7.27 -0.60 -14.14
C GLN A 179 5.89 -0.47 -14.79
N ALA A 180 4.88 -1.14 -14.23
CA ALA A 180 3.51 -1.06 -14.73
C ALA A 180 2.94 0.36 -14.60
N LYS A 181 3.15 1.04 -13.46
CA LYS A 181 2.72 2.43 -13.23
C LYS A 181 3.22 3.38 -14.31
N LYS A 182 4.49 3.27 -14.72
CA LYS A 182 5.05 4.10 -15.80
C LYS A 182 4.30 3.94 -17.12
N LEU A 183 3.79 2.73 -17.39
CA LEU A 183 2.99 2.43 -18.58
C LEU A 183 1.53 2.89 -18.43
N LEU A 184 0.97 2.79 -17.22
CA LEU A 184 -0.42 3.18 -16.94
C LEU A 184 -0.63 4.70 -17.04
N VAL A 185 0.40 5.53 -16.80
CA VAL A 185 0.29 7.01 -16.88
C VAL A 185 -0.22 7.49 -18.25
N THR A 186 0.18 6.83 -19.33
CA THR A 186 -0.18 7.22 -20.71
C THR A 186 -1.35 6.40 -21.27
N LEU A 187 -1.86 5.42 -20.52
CA LEU A 187 -2.97 4.58 -20.94
C LEU A 187 -4.31 5.29 -20.69
N LYS A 188 -5.16 5.35 -21.72
CA LYS A 188 -6.52 5.95 -21.62
C LYS A 188 -7.62 4.90 -21.38
N ASP A 189 -7.31 3.61 -21.52
CA ASP A 189 -8.28 2.53 -21.30
C ASP A 189 -8.66 2.38 -19.82
N SER A 190 -9.84 2.91 -19.49
CA SER A 190 -10.40 2.87 -18.13
C SER A 190 -10.66 1.46 -17.60
N LYS A 191 -10.87 0.45 -18.46
CA LYS A 191 -11.08 -0.94 -18.01
C LYS A 191 -9.78 -1.52 -17.49
N ILE A 192 -8.68 -1.30 -18.20
CA ILE A 192 -7.36 -1.77 -17.79
C ILE A 192 -6.88 -1.03 -16.54
N LEU A 193 -7.09 0.29 -16.45
CA LEU A 193 -6.77 1.05 -15.23
C LEU A 193 -7.47 0.49 -13.98
N LYS A 194 -8.76 0.14 -14.11
CA LYS A 194 -9.55 -0.48 -13.02
C LYS A 194 -9.07 -1.88 -12.63
N ILE A 195 -8.38 -2.61 -13.50
CA ILE A 195 -7.76 -3.91 -13.15
C ILE A 195 -6.55 -3.69 -12.24
N TRP A 196 -5.77 -2.64 -12.49
CA TRP A 196 -4.53 -2.36 -11.75
C TRP A 196 -4.72 -1.65 -10.42
N GLU A 197 -5.81 -0.90 -10.23
CA GLU A 197 -6.14 -0.24 -8.95
C GLU A 197 -6.19 -1.22 -7.75
N PRO A 198 -6.95 -2.33 -7.79
CA PRO A 198 -6.95 -3.32 -6.72
C PRO A 198 -5.59 -3.99 -6.48
N ILE A 199 -4.78 -4.14 -7.54
CA ILE A 199 -3.44 -4.74 -7.47
C ILE A 199 -2.52 -3.86 -6.60
N GLU A 200 -2.54 -2.55 -6.83
CA GLU A 200 -1.77 -1.59 -6.03
C GLU A 200 -2.23 -1.57 -4.57
N ILE A 201 -3.55 -1.51 -4.33
CA ILE A 201 -4.11 -1.53 -2.97
C ILE A 201 -3.68 -2.81 -2.23
N ARG A 202 -3.77 -3.96 -2.90
CA ARG A 202 -3.32 -5.24 -2.35
C ARG A 202 -1.82 -5.23 -2.03
N PHE A 203 -0.99 -4.69 -2.91
CA PHE A 203 0.45 -4.59 -2.68
C PHE A 203 0.78 -3.76 -1.44
N LEU A 204 0.18 -2.57 -1.32
CA LEU A 204 0.41 -1.68 -0.18
C LEU A 204 -0.02 -2.33 1.14
N GLY A 205 -1.16 -3.04 1.14
CA GLY A 205 -1.61 -3.82 2.30
C GLY A 205 -0.62 -4.92 2.69
N LEU A 206 -0.11 -5.69 1.73
CA LEU A 206 0.89 -6.74 1.97
C LEU A 206 2.22 -6.17 2.48
N LYS A 207 2.71 -5.09 1.87
CA LYS A 207 3.95 -4.42 2.29
C LYS A 207 3.86 -3.94 3.74
N LYS A 208 2.77 -3.27 4.10
CA LYS A 208 2.52 -2.80 5.48
C LYS A 208 2.53 -3.96 6.48
N LYS A 209 1.94 -5.11 6.12
CA LYS A 209 1.95 -6.31 6.95
C LYS A 209 3.36 -6.88 7.13
N TYR A 210 4.12 -6.97 6.04
CA TYR A 210 5.50 -7.48 6.07
C TYR A 210 6.43 -6.64 6.94
N ASP A 211 6.40 -5.31 6.77
CA ASP A 211 7.23 -4.39 7.55
C ASP A 211 6.91 -4.49 9.06
N LEU A 212 5.64 -4.69 9.38
CA LEU A 212 5.18 -4.91 10.75
C LEU A 212 5.64 -6.26 11.31
N ASP A 213 5.55 -7.35 10.54
CA ASP A 213 6.04 -8.67 10.94
C ASP A 213 7.56 -8.65 11.21
N GLU A 214 8.35 -8.00 10.36
CA GLU A 214 9.80 -7.86 10.53
C GLU A 214 10.16 -7.06 11.80
N GLY A 215 9.44 -5.95 12.04
CA GLY A 215 9.60 -5.15 13.25
C GLY A 215 9.29 -5.95 14.53
N ILE A 216 8.25 -6.77 14.51
CA ILE A 216 7.88 -7.61 15.64
C ILE A 216 8.92 -8.71 15.87
N GLU A 217 9.39 -9.39 14.82
CA GLU A 217 10.40 -10.45 14.92
C GLU A 217 11.71 -9.92 15.51
N SER A 218 12.15 -8.74 15.07
CA SER A 218 13.31 -8.05 15.64
C SER A 218 13.11 -7.74 17.13
N ASN A 219 11.93 -7.27 17.52
CA ASN A 219 11.60 -7.00 18.91
C ASN A 219 11.50 -8.29 19.75
N LEU A 220 11.01 -9.39 19.20
CA LEU A 220 10.98 -10.70 19.87
C LEU A 220 12.38 -11.23 20.17
N LYS A 221 13.34 -11.04 19.25
CA LYS A 221 14.76 -11.35 19.51
C LYS A 221 15.31 -10.54 20.69
N LYS A 222 14.97 -9.25 20.77
CA LYS A 222 15.34 -8.40 21.92
C LYS A 222 14.69 -8.88 23.22
N VAL A 223 13.41 -9.24 23.19
CA VAL A 223 12.68 -9.79 24.35
C VAL A 223 13.36 -11.04 24.89
N SER A 224 13.72 -11.99 24.03
CA SER A 224 14.44 -13.20 24.45
C SER A 224 15.77 -12.86 25.12
N LYS A 225 16.57 -11.96 24.53
CA LYS A 225 17.85 -11.50 25.11
C LYS A 225 17.68 -10.81 26.47
N HIS A 226 16.69 -9.93 26.60
CA HIS A 226 16.40 -9.27 27.87
C HIS A 226 15.92 -10.27 28.93
N THR A 227 15.15 -11.29 28.54
CA THR A 227 14.70 -12.36 29.45
C THR A 227 15.87 -13.21 29.94
N GLU A 228 16.79 -13.60 29.04
CA GLU A 228 18.02 -14.34 29.39
C GLU A 228 18.94 -13.55 30.32
N ASN A 229 18.96 -12.22 30.19
CA ASN A 229 19.72 -11.32 31.06
C ASN A 229 18.98 -10.90 32.34
N TYR A 230 17.82 -11.49 32.64
CA TYR A 230 16.97 -11.15 33.79
C TYR A 230 16.45 -9.70 33.80
N GLU A 231 16.46 -9.02 32.66
CA GLU A 231 15.94 -7.65 32.48
C GLU A 231 14.43 -7.67 32.16
N PHE A 232 13.64 -8.27 33.05
CA PHE A 232 12.22 -8.57 32.81
C PHE A 232 11.37 -7.32 32.50
N ASP A 233 11.62 -6.19 33.16
CA ASP A 233 10.88 -4.95 32.88
C ASP A 233 11.07 -4.45 31.45
N LYS A 234 12.29 -4.55 30.91
CA LYS A 234 12.57 -4.19 29.51
C LYS A 234 11.84 -5.13 28.55
N ALA A 235 11.90 -6.44 28.82
CA ALA A 235 11.19 -7.45 28.02
C ALA A 235 9.66 -7.21 28.01
N LYS A 236 9.06 -6.98 29.19
CA LYS A 236 7.63 -6.67 29.35
C LYS A 236 7.25 -5.38 28.62
N SER A 237 8.05 -4.33 28.73
CA SER A 237 7.79 -3.04 28.09
C SER A 237 7.73 -3.17 26.56
N ILE A 238 8.67 -3.90 25.96
CA ILE A 238 8.70 -4.14 24.51
C ILE A 238 7.46 -4.92 24.08
N LEU A 239 7.09 -5.99 24.81
CA LEU A 239 5.91 -6.78 24.49
C LEU A 239 4.61 -5.97 24.60
N LYS A 240 4.43 -5.21 25.68
CA LYS A 240 3.24 -4.35 25.86
C LYS A 240 3.13 -3.32 24.74
N SER A 241 4.22 -2.65 24.40
CA SER A 241 4.22 -1.68 23.29
C SER A 241 3.82 -2.32 21.96
N ASN A 242 4.31 -3.53 21.65
CA ASN A 242 3.93 -4.23 20.42
C ASN A 242 2.47 -4.70 20.46
N ILE A 243 1.98 -5.18 21.61
CA ILE A 243 0.58 -5.58 21.80
C ILE A 243 -0.33 -4.37 21.56
N ASP A 244 -0.05 -3.21 22.16
CA ASP A 244 -0.84 -1.99 21.98
C ASP A 244 -0.87 -1.52 20.53
N LEU A 245 0.26 -1.63 19.81
CA LEU A 245 0.33 -1.33 18.38
C LEU A 245 -0.55 -2.28 17.55
N LEU A 246 -0.52 -3.57 17.88
CA LEU A 246 -1.28 -4.60 17.18
C LEU A 246 -2.79 -4.52 17.45
N HIS A 247 -3.19 -4.18 18.68
CA HIS A 247 -4.60 -3.98 19.04
C HIS A 247 -5.23 -2.79 18.31
N LYS A 248 -4.43 -1.77 17.96
CA LYS A 248 -4.85 -0.65 17.11
C LYS A 248 -4.91 -0.99 15.61
N SER A 249 -4.57 -2.23 15.24
CA SER A 249 -4.49 -2.69 13.85
C SER A 249 -5.37 -3.92 13.62
N GLU A 250 -5.59 -4.31 12.37
CA GLU A 250 -6.40 -5.50 12.01
C GLU A 250 -5.72 -6.85 12.35
N PHE A 251 -4.61 -6.85 13.10
CA PHE A 251 -3.76 -8.03 13.34
C PHE A 251 -3.99 -8.68 14.73
N SER A 252 -5.25 -8.81 15.16
CA SER A 252 -5.62 -9.33 16.50
C SER A 252 -5.10 -10.74 16.81
N ASN A 253 -4.98 -11.63 15.82
CA ASN A 253 -4.40 -12.97 16.04
C ASN A 253 -2.91 -12.92 16.41
N TYR A 254 -2.20 -11.87 15.99
CA TYR A 254 -0.78 -11.71 16.29
C TYR A 254 -0.56 -11.17 17.71
N SER A 255 -1.45 -10.30 18.20
CA SER A 255 -1.39 -9.80 19.58
C SER A 255 -1.57 -10.94 20.60
N GLN A 256 -2.47 -11.89 20.34
CA GLN A 256 -2.65 -13.08 21.21
C GLN A 256 -1.35 -13.88 21.38
N LYS A 257 -0.54 -14.05 20.32
CA LYS A 257 0.76 -14.72 20.43
C LYS A 257 1.73 -13.95 21.33
N LEU A 258 1.75 -12.62 21.21
CA LEU A 258 2.58 -11.77 22.06
C LEU A 258 2.10 -11.77 23.52
N GLU A 259 0.79 -11.86 23.77
CA GLU A 259 0.21 -12.00 25.11
C GLU A 259 0.63 -13.32 25.78
N VAL A 260 0.63 -14.43 25.03
CA VAL A 260 1.17 -15.71 25.53
C VAL A 260 2.65 -15.57 25.90
N LYS A 261 3.45 -14.87 25.07
CA LYS A 261 4.86 -14.62 25.38
C LYS A 261 5.04 -13.70 26.59
N LEU A 262 4.17 -12.70 26.76
CA LEU A 262 4.17 -11.83 27.93
C LEU A 262 3.90 -12.62 29.21
N LYS A 263 2.91 -13.52 29.18
CA LYS A 263 2.64 -14.44 30.29
C LYS A 263 3.85 -15.29 30.64
N TYR A 264 4.54 -15.83 29.63
CA TYR A 264 5.79 -16.57 29.84
C TYR A 264 6.88 -15.73 30.52
N VAL A 265 7.06 -14.46 30.12
CA VAL A 265 8.04 -13.55 30.74
C VAL A 265 7.67 -13.25 32.19
N VAL A 266 6.39 -13.03 32.49
CA VAL A 266 5.89 -12.84 33.86
C VAL A 266 6.10 -14.08 34.73
N ASP A 267 5.83 -15.27 34.19
CA ASP A 267 6.05 -16.53 34.90
C ASP A 267 7.55 -16.78 35.17
N ALA A 268 8.43 -16.39 34.23
CA ALA A 268 9.88 -16.48 34.39
C ALA A 268 10.39 -15.50 35.46
N GLU A 269 9.88 -14.26 35.47
CA GLU A 269 10.18 -13.26 36.50
C GLU A 269 9.76 -13.74 37.89
N SER A 270 8.55 -14.28 38.04
CA SER A 270 8.05 -14.82 39.30
C SER A 270 8.94 -15.96 39.84
N LYS A 271 9.38 -16.86 38.97
CA LYS A 271 10.33 -17.93 39.33
C LYS A 271 11.69 -17.37 39.75
N TYR A 272 12.19 -16.36 39.04
CA TYR A 272 13.45 -15.71 39.40
C TYR A 272 13.38 -15.03 40.78
N LEU A 273 12.32 -14.27 41.06
CA LEU A 273 12.12 -13.60 42.34
C LEU A 273 12.04 -14.60 43.50
N LYS A 274 11.36 -15.74 43.29
CA LYS A 274 11.33 -16.82 44.28
C LYS A 274 12.73 -17.37 44.58
N LEU A 275 13.56 -17.56 43.54
CA LEU A 275 14.95 -18.00 43.75
C LEU A 275 15.79 -16.94 44.49
N GLU A 276 15.53 -15.65 44.28
CA GLU A 276 16.18 -14.60 45.08
C GLU A 276 15.75 -14.62 46.55
N GLU A 277 14.47 -14.89 46.84
CA GLU A 277 13.97 -15.07 48.21
C GLU A 277 14.59 -16.31 48.87
N ASP A 278 14.65 -17.43 48.15
CA ASP A 278 15.27 -18.67 48.62
C ASP A 278 16.75 -18.44 48.96
N LEU A 279 17.48 -17.65 48.16
CA LEU A 279 18.86 -17.26 48.46
C LEU A 279 18.95 -16.50 49.78
N LYS A 280 18.13 -15.47 50.00
CA LYS A 280 18.13 -14.68 51.25
C LYS A 280 17.80 -15.53 52.47
N GLU A 281 16.86 -16.47 52.36
CA GLU A 281 16.52 -17.36 53.46
C GLU A 281 17.65 -18.35 53.77
N LEU A 282 18.35 -18.87 52.74
CA LEU A 282 19.54 -19.69 52.93
C LEU A 282 20.67 -18.92 53.61
N GLU A 283 20.90 -17.66 53.24
CA GLU A 283 21.87 -16.78 53.91
C GLU A 283 21.57 -16.64 55.40
N ARG A 284 20.29 -16.43 55.75
CA ARG A 284 19.83 -16.35 57.13
C ARG A 284 20.08 -17.66 57.89
N LYS A 285 19.78 -18.81 57.28
CA LYS A 285 20.03 -20.13 57.86
C LYS A 285 21.52 -20.41 58.06
N ILE A 286 22.38 -19.98 57.14
CA ILE A 286 23.84 -20.12 57.29
C ILE A 286 24.30 -19.37 58.54
N ASN A 287 23.89 -18.11 58.70
CA ASN A 287 24.27 -17.31 59.87
C ASN A 287 23.78 -17.94 61.18
N GLN A 288 22.54 -18.45 61.21
CA GLN A 288 21.99 -19.16 62.37
C GLN A 288 22.80 -20.41 62.71
N ASN A 289 23.08 -21.27 61.74
CA ASN A 289 23.83 -22.51 61.93
C ASN A 289 25.26 -22.22 62.40
N VAL A 290 25.93 -21.22 61.82
CA VAL A 290 27.26 -20.79 62.24
C VAL A 290 27.25 -20.29 63.70
N SER A 291 26.23 -19.55 64.12
CA SER A 291 26.10 -19.09 65.51
C SER A 291 25.90 -20.23 66.52
N ARG A 292 25.34 -21.36 66.07
CA ARG A 292 25.10 -22.57 66.87
C ARG A 292 26.25 -23.59 66.79
N ASN A 293 27.33 -23.27 66.06
CA ASN A 293 28.42 -24.20 65.72
C ASN A 293 27.98 -25.43 64.89
N GLU A 294 26.82 -25.36 64.23
CA GLU A 294 26.28 -26.39 63.31
C GLU A 294 26.91 -26.22 61.91
N PHE A 295 28.24 -26.37 61.83
CA PHE A 295 29.00 -26.00 60.62
C PHE A 295 28.72 -26.91 59.41
N LYS A 296 28.38 -28.18 59.62
CA LYS A 296 28.04 -29.10 58.51
C LYS A 296 26.75 -28.68 57.82
N GLU A 297 25.76 -28.29 58.59
CA GLU A 297 24.47 -27.80 58.14
C GLU A 297 24.62 -26.45 57.43
N ALA A 298 25.50 -25.58 57.95
CA ALA A 298 25.88 -24.34 57.26
C ALA A 298 26.49 -24.62 55.87
N ILE A 299 27.44 -25.55 55.76
CA ILE A 299 28.04 -25.95 54.46
C ILE A 299 26.97 -26.51 53.51
N ASN A 300 26.02 -27.31 54.01
CA ASN A 300 24.93 -27.82 53.17
C ASN A 300 24.06 -26.69 52.59
N ASN A 301 23.71 -25.69 53.40
CA ASN A 301 22.98 -24.51 52.93
C ASN A 301 23.80 -23.69 51.93
N ILE A 302 25.11 -23.55 52.14
CA ILE A 302 26.01 -22.88 51.18
C ILE A 302 26.02 -23.61 49.82
N ASN A 303 26.07 -24.94 49.83
CA ASN A 303 26.01 -25.72 48.59
C ASN A 303 24.69 -25.51 47.83
N GLN A 304 23.58 -25.30 48.54
CA GLN A 304 22.30 -24.94 47.91
C GLN A 304 22.36 -23.54 47.29
N ILE A 305 22.93 -22.55 47.99
CA ILE A 305 23.18 -21.22 47.44
C ILE A 305 24.00 -21.28 46.16
N ILE A 306 25.09 -22.07 46.14
CA ILE A 306 25.93 -22.25 44.95
C ILE A 306 25.13 -22.83 43.78
N LYS A 307 24.29 -23.85 44.03
CA LYS A 307 23.43 -24.45 42.99
C LYS A 307 22.45 -23.44 42.40
N ILE A 308 21.73 -22.69 43.25
CA ILE A 308 20.79 -21.66 42.80
C ILE A 308 21.53 -20.56 42.04
N SER A 309 22.65 -20.08 42.57
CA SER A 309 23.45 -19.00 41.98
C SER A 309 24.00 -19.36 40.60
N ARG A 310 24.40 -20.62 40.37
CA ARG A 310 24.78 -21.12 39.03
C ARG A 310 23.61 -21.09 38.07
N PHE A 311 22.43 -21.48 38.53
CA PHE A 311 21.22 -21.49 37.71
C PHE A 311 20.77 -20.09 37.29
N ILE A 312 20.94 -19.08 38.16
CA ILE A 312 20.53 -17.68 37.89
C ILE A 312 21.68 -16.75 37.50
N GLY A 313 22.87 -17.28 37.19
CA GLY A 313 24.01 -16.49 36.71
C GLY A 313 24.63 -15.52 37.72
N LYS A 314 24.41 -15.68 39.03
CA LYS A 314 25.02 -14.85 40.09
C LYS A 314 26.44 -15.33 40.42
N THR A 315 27.41 -15.01 39.55
CA THR A 315 28.81 -15.46 39.69
C THR A 315 29.49 -15.00 40.97
N ASN A 316 29.19 -13.79 41.47
CA ASN A 316 29.75 -13.25 42.71
C ASN A 316 29.49 -14.14 43.93
N TYR A 317 28.36 -14.85 43.96
CA TYR A 317 28.04 -15.79 45.03
C TYR A 317 28.97 -17.00 45.02
N LEU A 318 29.43 -17.45 43.85
CA LEU A 318 30.22 -18.67 43.72
C LEU A 318 31.58 -18.53 44.41
N GLU A 319 32.28 -17.43 44.19
CA GLU A 319 33.61 -17.21 44.78
C GLU A 319 33.53 -16.95 46.29
N ASN A 320 32.58 -16.12 46.72
CA ASN A 320 32.44 -15.75 48.12
C ASN A 320 32.09 -16.96 48.99
N TYR A 321 31.14 -17.78 48.52
CA TYR A 321 30.70 -18.94 49.27
C TYR A 321 31.67 -20.12 49.19
N ALA A 322 32.42 -20.28 48.11
CA ALA A 322 33.51 -21.26 48.05
C ALA A 322 34.56 -20.98 49.14
N LYS A 323 35.03 -19.73 49.24
CA LYS A 323 35.95 -19.33 50.33
C LYS A 323 35.34 -19.53 51.71
N TYR A 324 34.03 -19.33 51.84
CA TYR A 324 33.37 -19.50 53.12
C TYR A 324 33.28 -20.97 53.55
N ILE A 325 33.12 -21.91 52.62
CA ILE A 325 33.20 -23.34 52.89
C ILE A 325 34.57 -23.68 53.51
N ASP A 326 35.67 -23.21 52.91
CA ASP A 326 37.03 -23.49 53.42
C ASP A 326 37.20 -23.04 54.87
N ILE A 327 36.66 -21.87 55.23
CA ILE A 327 36.70 -21.34 56.61
C ILE A 327 35.91 -22.25 57.56
N LEU A 328 34.72 -22.71 57.15
CA LEU A 328 33.89 -23.58 57.99
C LEU A 328 34.53 -24.97 58.16
N GLU A 329 35.16 -25.51 57.12
CA GLU A 329 35.89 -26.78 57.21
C GLU A 329 37.08 -26.71 58.17
N GLN A 330 37.81 -25.59 58.20
CA GLN A 330 38.88 -25.37 59.18
C GLN A 330 38.33 -25.33 60.61
N LYS A 331 37.17 -24.69 60.84
CA LYS A 331 36.50 -24.68 62.15
C LYS A 331 36.06 -26.08 62.58
N ILE A 332 35.53 -26.89 61.66
CA ILE A 332 35.17 -28.29 61.94
C ILE A 332 36.41 -29.08 62.40
N LYS A 333 37.53 -28.97 61.67
CA LYS A 333 38.79 -29.64 62.03
C LYS A 333 39.30 -29.19 63.39
N LYS A 334 39.20 -27.90 63.72
CA LYS A 334 39.59 -27.37 65.03
C LYS A 334 38.70 -27.91 66.15
N ASN A 335 37.39 -27.90 65.97
CA ASN A 335 36.44 -28.44 66.97
C ASN A 335 36.66 -29.94 67.22
N SER A 336 36.89 -30.74 66.17
CA SER A 336 37.22 -32.16 66.31
C SER A 336 38.46 -32.38 67.18
N LYS A 337 39.54 -31.60 66.97
CA LYS A 337 40.75 -31.68 67.81
C LYS A 337 40.48 -31.33 69.27
N ILE A 338 39.61 -30.34 69.52
CA ILE A 338 39.20 -29.93 70.87
C ILE A 338 38.40 -31.06 71.53
N GLU A 339 37.46 -31.68 70.82
CA GLU A 339 36.66 -32.81 71.31
C GLU A 339 37.52 -34.04 71.63
N ASP A 340 38.42 -34.43 70.72
CA ASP A 340 39.36 -35.53 70.92
C ASP A 340 40.19 -35.32 72.20
N THR A 341 40.65 -34.09 72.40
CA THR A 341 41.47 -33.78 73.58
C THR A 341 40.64 -33.68 74.84
N SER A 342 39.42 -33.14 74.78
CA SER A 342 38.48 -33.17 75.89
C SER A 342 38.22 -34.60 76.36
N TYR A 343 38.07 -35.55 75.43
CA TYR A 343 37.95 -36.97 75.74
C TYR A 343 39.21 -37.54 76.43
N ILE A 344 40.39 -37.26 75.88
CA ILE A 344 41.67 -37.70 76.47
C ILE A 344 41.84 -37.11 77.89
N VAL A 345 41.56 -35.82 78.06
CA VAL A 345 41.65 -35.13 79.36
C VAL A 345 40.69 -35.75 80.36
N LYS A 346 39.44 -36.04 79.99
CA LYS A 346 38.47 -36.71 80.88
C LYS A 346 38.98 -38.10 81.33
N LYS A 347 39.55 -38.88 80.40
CA LYS A 347 40.11 -40.20 80.70
C LYS A 347 41.32 -40.11 81.64
N LEU A 348 42.28 -39.24 81.32
CA LEU A 348 43.44 -39.00 82.17
C LEU A 348 43.04 -38.47 83.55
N ASN A 349 42.05 -37.58 83.62
CA ASN A 349 41.55 -37.05 84.88
C ASN A 349 40.96 -38.16 85.77
N ALA A 350 40.19 -39.09 85.19
CA ALA A 350 39.69 -40.25 85.93
C ALA A 350 40.83 -41.11 86.48
N GLN A 351 41.86 -41.38 85.67
CA GLN A 351 43.05 -42.13 86.07
C GLN A 351 43.85 -41.41 87.17
N GLY A 352 44.01 -40.09 87.07
CA GLY A 352 44.72 -39.28 88.06
C GLY A 352 44.00 -39.23 89.41
N ILE A 353 42.66 -39.16 89.40
CA ILE A 353 41.82 -39.28 90.60
C ILE A 353 41.94 -40.67 91.24
N GLU A 354 41.99 -41.73 90.43
CA GLU A 354 42.15 -43.10 90.93
C GLU A 354 43.52 -43.34 91.56
N ALA A 355 44.60 -42.85 90.95
CA ALA A 355 45.94 -42.88 91.53
C ALA A 355 46.01 -42.16 92.89
N LEU A 356 45.33 -41.01 93.03
CA LEU A 356 45.21 -40.31 94.32
C LEU A 356 44.52 -41.15 95.39
N LYS A 357 43.44 -41.86 95.05
CA LYS A 357 42.72 -42.73 95.99
C LYS A 357 43.57 -43.89 96.49
N ASN A 358 44.52 -44.33 95.69
CA ASN A 358 45.46 -45.41 96.01
C ASN A 358 46.76 -44.89 96.66
N GLU A 359 46.81 -43.61 97.06
CA GLU A 359 47.98 -42.94 97.65
C GLU A 359 49.23 -42.91 96.73
N ASP A 360 49.07 -43.10 95.42
CA ASP A 360 50.15 -42.99 94.43
C ASP A 360 50.28 -41.53 93.92
N TYR A 361 50.84 -40.69 94.78
CA TYR A 361 50.97 -39.26 94.54
C TYR A 361 51.90 -38.92 93.37
N ILE A 362 52.92 -39.74 93.10
CA ILE A 362 53.90 -39.50 92.02
C ILE A 362 53.21 -39.72 90.67
N VAL A 363 52.53 -40.87 90.49
CA VAL A 363 51.83 -41.19 89.24
C VAL A 363 50.70 -40.18 89.00
N SER A 364 49.97 -39.79 90.04
CA SER A 364 48.92 -38.78 89.89
C SER A 364 49.47 -37.42 89.42
N LEU A 365 50.58 -36.96 90.00
CA LEU A 365 51.23 -35.70 89.60
C LEU A 365 51.68 -35.72 88.14
N GLU A 366 52.24 -36.83 87.66
CA GLU A 366 52.65 -36.99 86.25
C GLU A 366 51.45 -36.94 85.29
N ILE A 367 50.33 -37.59 85.65
CA ILE A 367 49.10 -37.56 84.85
C ILE A 367 48.55 -36.12 84.75
N TYR A 368 48.52 -35.37 85.85
CA TYR A 368 48.04 -33.99 85.83
C TYR A 368 48.98 -33.04 85.07
N LYS A 369 50.31 -33.22 85.16
CA LYS A 369 51.25 -32.48 84.29
C LYS A 369 50.95 -32.72 82.81
N ARG A 370 50.70 -33.98 82.43
CA ARG A 370 50.35 -34.35 81.05
C ARG A 370 49.02 -33.75 80.58
N ILE A 371 48.02 -33.63 81.46
CA ILE A 371 46.77 -32.92 81.18
C ILE A 371 47.04 -31.44 80.88
N VAL A 372 47.85 -30.77 81.70
CA VAL A 372 48.20 -29.35 81.50
C VAL A 372 48.92 -29.14 80.16
N ASP A 373 49.85 -30.02 79.81
CA ASP A 373 50.58 -29.94 78.54
C ASP A 373 49.65 -30.14 77.33
N LEU A 374 48.72 -31.10 77.41
CA LEU A 374 47.71 -31.32 76.37
C LEU A 374 46.81 -30.09 76.15
N ILE A 375 46.36 -29.44 77.22
CA ILE A 375 45.53 -28.23 77.15
C ILE A 375 46.32 -27.05 76.58
N ARG A 376 47.60 -26.87 76.99
CA ARG A 376 48.47 -25.81 76.48
C ARG A 376 48.70 -25.92 74.97
N ASN A 377 48.93 -27.14 74.48
CA ASN A 377 49.23 -27.37 73.07
C ASN A 377 48.03 -27.11 72.13
N ILE A 378 46.79 -27.10 72.64
CA ILE A 378 45.59 -26.78 71.85
C ILE A 378 45.31 -25.30 71.74
N ASN A 379 45.60 -24.53 72.78
CA ASN A 379 45.40 -23.09 72.77
C ASN A 379 46.42 -22.36 71.87
N LEU A 380 47.52 -23.03 71.49
CA LEU A 380 48.56 -22.51 70.60
C LEU A 380 48.34 -22.87 69.11
N SER A 381 47.31 -23.66 68.79
CA SER A 381 46.92 -24.08 67.43
C SER A 381 45.55 -23.55 67.03
#